data_AF-A0A650CND3-F1
#
_entry.id   AF-A0A650CND3-F1
#
_cell.length_a   1.000
_cell.length_b   1.000
_cell.length_c   1.000
_cell.angle_alpha   90.00
_cell.angle_beta   90.00
_cell.angle_gamma   90.00
#
_symmetry.space_group_name_H-M   'P 1'
#
loop_
_entity.id
_entity.type
_entity.pdbx_description
1 polymer ?
#
loop_
_entity_poly.entity_id
_entity_poly.type
_entity_poly.pdbx_seq_one_letter_code
_entity_poly.pdbx_strand_id
1 'polypeptide(L)' 'MKEILVPDEIYAYLEKIGEQERASVSDIVVKLVLNMMSQEEKIKVLQAISKEYIARGKELEEKGVLVESGEMYWRD' A
#
# COMPACT_ATOMS: atom_id res chain seq x y z
N MET A 1 -4.78 3.94 -6.74
CA MET A 1 -5.54 3.40 -5.58
C MET A 1 -7.03 3.27 -5.89
N LYS A 2 -7.68 2.29 -5.23
CA LYS A 2 -9.09 1.88 -5.38
C LYS A 2 -9.70 1.69 -3.99
N GLU A 3 -11.02 1.71 -3.90
CA GLU A 3 -11.76 1.54 -2.64
C GLU A 3 -12.46 0.18 -2.60
N ILE A 4 -12.60 -0.39 -1.39
CA ILE A 4 -13.37 -1.60 -1.12
C ILE A 4 -14.31 -1.36 0.06
N LEU A 5 -15.45 -2.04 0.08
CA LEU A 5 -16.36 -2.07 1.22
C LEU A 5 -16.07 -3.31 2.06
N VAL A 6 -15.91 -3.13 3.36
CA VAL A 6 -15.59 -4.20 4.32
C VAL A 6 -16.65 -4.19 5.42
N PRO A 7 -17.20 -5.34 5.84
CA PRO A 7 -18.13 -5.40 6.97
C PRO A 7 -17.49 -4.86 8.27
N ASP A 8 -18.28 -4.16 9.08
CA ASP A 8 -17.81 -3.46 10.29
C ASP A 8 -17.03 -4.35 11.25
N GLU A 9 -17.52 -5.57 11.52
CA GLU A 9 -16.83 -6.52 12.42
C GLU A 9 -15.47 -6.97 11.89
N ILE A 10 -15.33 -7.11 10.57
CA ILE A 10 -14.05 -7.45 9.94
C ILE A 10 -13.11 -6.25 10.01
N TYR A 11 -13.62 -5.04 9.78
CA TYR A 11 -12.84 -3.82 9.90
C TYR A 11 -12.32 -3.62 11.33
N ALA A 12 -13.18 -3.78 12.34
CA ALA A 12 -12.80 -3.70 13.75
C ALA A 12 -11.72 -4.74 14.13
N TYR A 13 -11.76 -5.93 13.52
CA TYR A 13 -10.71 -6.92 13.71
C TYR A 13 -9.38 -6.50 13.06
N LEU A 14 -9.43 -5.91 11.86
CA LEU A 14 -8.24 -5.35 11.19
C LEU A 14 -7.63 -4.18 11.98
N GLU A 15 -8.45 -3.32 12.58
CA GLU A 15 -7.97 -2.23 13.44
C GLU A 15 -7.17 -2.76 14.64
N LYS A 16 -7.66 -3.82 15.31
CA LYS A 16 -6.93 -4.45 16.42
C LYS A 16 -5.56 -4.99 15.99
N ILE A 17 -5.47 -5.58 14.79
CA ILE A 17 -4.19 -6.03 14.23
C ILE A 17 -3.29 -4.81 13.95
N GLY A 18 -3.85 -3.76 13.36
CA GLY A 18 -3.13 -2.51 13.08
C GLY A 18 -2.54 -1.85 14.32
N GLU A 19 -3.29 -1.83 15.43
CA GLU A 19 -2.79 -1.33 16.73
C GLU A 19 -1.60 -2.14 17.26
N GLN A 20 -1.65 -3.47 17.16
CA GLN A 20 -0.58 -4.35 17.61
C GLN A 20 0.68 -4.21 16.76
N GLU A 21 0.52 -4.09 15.44
CA GLU A 21 1.63 -3.98 14.48
C GLU A 21 2.10 -2.53 14.26
N ARG A 22 1.42 -1.54 14.83
CA ARG A 22 1.61 -0.10 14.55
C ARG A 22 1.55 0.21 13.05
N ALA A 23 0.58 -0.37 12.37
CA ALA A 23 0.39 -0.28 10.93
C ALA A 23 -1.05 0.13 10.59
N SER A 24 -1.26 0.73 9.42
CA SER A 24 -2.61 1.08 8.98
C SER A 24 -3.40 -0.18 8.58
N VAL A 25 -4.74 -0.11 8.62
CA VAL A 25 -5.61 -1.20 8.11
C VAL A 25 -5.26 -1.57 6.66
N SER A 26 -4.94 -0.58 5.82
CA SER A 26 -4.48 -0.83 4.45
C SER A 26 -3.21 -1.68 4.41
N ASP A 27 -2.21 -1.38 5.24
CA ASP A 27 -0.95 -2.14 5.27
C ASP A 27 -1.19 -3.59 5.70
N ILE A 28 -2.07 -3.79 6.68
CA ILE A 28 -2.47 -5.13 7.13
C ILE A 28 -3.11 -5.92 5.98
N VAL A 29 -4.07 -5.32 5.26
CA VAL A 29 -4.74 -5.98 4.13
C VAL A 29 -3.73 -6.31 3.02
N VAL A 30 -2.85 -5.38 2.66
CA VAL A 30 -1.80 -5.63 1.66
C VAL A 30 -0.89 -6.77 2.10
N LYS A 31 -0.41 -6.76 3.35
CA LYS A 31 0.44 -7.81 3.91
C LYS A 31 -0.24 -9.19 3.88
N LEU A 32 -1.52 -9.27 4.26
CA LEU A 32 -2.29 -10.51 4.22
C LEU A 32 -2.42 -11.05 2.79
N VAL A 33 -2.72 -10.17 1.83
CA VAL A 33 -2.83 -10.55 0.41
C VAL A 33 -1.49 -11.03 -0.14
N LEU A 34 -0.40 -10.31 0.13
CA LEU A 34 0.94 -10.74 -0.28
C LEU A 34 1.31 -12.09 0.32
N ASN A 35 0.92 -12.39 1.57
CA ASN A 35 1.23 -13.66 2.21
C ASN A 35 0.47 -14.87 1.62
N MET A 36 -0.62 -14.65 0.90
CA MET A 36 -1.34 -15.70 0.17
C MET A 36 -0.73 -16.03 -1.20
N MET A 37 0.15 -15.17 -1.72
CA MET A 37 0.77 -15.34 -3.04
C MET A 37 1.96 -16.30 -2.98
N SER A 38 2.21 -16.99 -4.10
CA SER A 38 3.50 -17.65 -4.31
C SER A 38 4.64 -16.61 -4.33
N GLN A 39 5.87 -17.08 -4.11
CA GLN A 39 7.04 -16.19 -4.12
C GLN A 39 7.23 -15.49 -5.48
N GLU A 40 6.97 -16.18 -6.59
CA GLU A 40 7.08 -15.62 -7.93
C GLU A 40 6.05 -14.51 -8.18
N GLU A 41 4.79 -14.74 -7.81
CA GLU A 41 3.71 -13.76 -7.93
C GLU A 41 3.97 -12.53 -7.05
N LYS A 42 4.40 -12.75 -5.81
CA LYS A 42 4.74 -11.69 -4.86
C LYS A 42 5.80 -10.75 -5.43
N ILE A 43 6.87 -11.29 -6.01
CA ILE A 43 7.93 -10.47 -6.64
C ILE A 43 7.38 -9.63 -7.78
N LYS A 44 6.58 -10.22 -8.67
CA LYS A 44 5.98 -9.49 -9.82
C LYS A 44 5.06 -8.37 -9.36
N VAL A 45 4.24 -8.63 -8.34
CA VAL A 45 3.31 -7.63 -7.78
C VAL A 45 4.07 -6.49 -7.12
N LEU A 46 5.08 -6.77 -6.30
CA LEU A 46 5.89 -5.72 -5.65
C LEU A 46 6.60 -4.84 -6.69
N GLN A 47 7.14 -5.43 -7.77
CA GLN A 47 7.73 -4.65 -8.86
C GLN A 47 6.72 -3.76 -9.59
N ALA A 48 5.47 -4.20 -9.73
CA ALA A 48 4.40 -3.40 -10.33
C ALA A 48 3.96 -2.25 -9.42
N ILE A 49 3.83 -2.51 -8.12
CA ILE A 49 3.50 -1.49 -7.10
C ILE A 49 4.58 -0.41 -7.08
N SER A 50 5.86 -0.80 -7.09
CA SER A 50 6.95 0.17 -7.11
C SER A 50 6.90 1.09 -8.33
N LYS A 51 6.63 0.52 -9.51
CA LYS A 51 6.42 1.31 -10.74
C LYS A 51 5.23 2.28 -10.62
N GLU A 52 4.15 1.91 -9.95
CA GLU A 52 3.00 2.79 -9.70
C GLU A 52 3.40 3.97 -8.80
N TYR A 53 4.16 3.73 -7.73
CA TYR A 53 4.64 4.78 -6.84
C TYR A 53 5.61 5.75 -7.53
N ILE A 54 6.57 5.24 -8.30
CA ILE A 54 7.48 6.07 -9.11
C ILE A 54 6.70 6.94 -10.09
N ALA A 55 5.72 6.37 -10.80
CA ALA A 55 4.91 7.13 -11.75
C ALA A 55 4.14 8.25 -11.06
N ARG A 56 3.53 7.96 -9.91
CA ARG A 56 2.79 8.95 -9.12
C ARG A 56 3.69 10.03 -8.51
N GLY A 57 4.90 9.67 -8.08
CA GLY A 57 5.94 10.61 -7.64
C GLY A 57 6.30 11.61 -8.73
N LYS A 58 6.51 11.14 -9.97
CA LYS A 58 6.76 12.00 -11.14
C LYS A 58 5.59 12.93 -11.46
N GLU A 59 4.36 12.42 -11.44
CA GLU A 59 3.17 13.26 -11.67
C GLU A 59 3.05 14.39 -10.62
N LEU A 60 3.40 14.12 -9.36
CA LEU A 60 3.39 15.12 -8.29
C LEU A 60 4.52 16.14 -8.46
N GLU A 61 5.70 15.69 -8.91
CA GLU A 61 6.84 16.54 -9.24
C GLU A 61 6.50 17.51 -10.37
N GLU A 62 5.88 17.02 -11.44
CA GLU A 62 5.41 17.83 -12.59
C GLU A 62 4.36 18.88 -12.17
N LYS A 63 3.58 18.60 -11.12
CA LYS A 63 2.60 19.53 -10.54
C LYS A 63 3.20 20.50 -9.51
N GLY A 64 4.51 20.42 -9.27
CA GLY A 64 5.23 21.27 -8.32
C GLY A 64 5.03 20.88 -6.85
N VAL A 65 4.50 19.68 -6.57
CA VAL A 65 4.21 19.21 -5.21
C VAL A 65 5.33 18.30 -4.72
N LEU A 66 6.48 18.92 -4.44
CA LEU A 66 7.76 18.24 -4.24
C LEU A 66 7.84 17.40 -2.96
N VAL A 67 7.13 17.78 -1.89
CA VAL A 67 7.13 17.03 -0.62
C VAL A 67 6.47 15.66 -0.80
N GLU A 68 5.25 15.65 -1.34
CA GLU A 68 4.47 14.43 -1.56
C GLU A 68 5.06 13.57 -2.68
N SER A 69 5.69 14.22 -3.68
CA SER A 69 6.50 13.52 -4.68
C SER A 69 7.65 12.74 -4.03
N GLY A 70 8.39 13.40 -3.12
CA GLY A 70 9.46 12.79 -2.35
C GLY A 70 8.97 11.57 -1.57
N GLU A 71 7.86 11.69 -0.85
CA GLU A 71 7.28 10.59 -0.06
C GLU A 71 6.94 9.34 -0.88
N MET A 72 6.57 9.50 -2.16
CA MET A 72 6.27 8.35 -3.02
C MET A 72 7.52 7.53 -3.35
N TYR A 73 8.68 8.16 -3.52
CA TYR A 73 9.95 7.46 -3.80
C TYR A 73 10.50 6.69 -2.59
N TRP A 74 10.10 7.04 -1.36
CA TRP A 74 10.51 6.34 -0.13
C TRP A 74 9.56 5.21 0.27
N ARG A 75 8.47 5.00 -0.46
CA ARG A 75 7.51 3.89 -0.25
C ARG A 75 7.82 2.65 -1.10
N ASP A 76 8.88 2.72 -1.92
CA ASP A 76 9.41 1.62 -2.75
C ASP A 76 10.23 0.59 -1.97
#